data_AF-A0A1I2PNN1-F1
#
_entry.id   AF-A0A1I2PNN1-F1
#
_cell.length_a   1.000
_cell.length_b   1.000
_cell.length_c   1.000
_cell.angle_alpha   90.00
_cell.angle_beta   90.00
_cell.angle_gamma   90.00
#
_symmetry.space_group_name_H-M   'P 1'
#
loop_
_entity.id
_entity.type
_entity.pdbx_description
1 polymer ?
#
loop_
_entity_poly.entity_id
_entity_poly.type
_entity_poly.pdbx_seq_one_letter_code
_entity_poly.pdbx_strand_id
1 'polypeptide(L)'
;MKNHKLFLTLSLLVVGMTVMLVSCGGDDEENQPIICIMDSMVDMTDDGVAQWPGLTKVSKATFESQIIGHGWYCEESYNVLSHGVFGPSTSRRGMYGVGFVHYYFDRDSVTSFVYNDARGFQNGGLGYVRDAYTYDETDNGVYVGGRRLLQLSLSGLADGRYLYAIEGKGTHSDGSIAYAVSIFRQMSPGELSAIRRNYSVRWR
;
A
#
# COMPACT_ATOMS: atom_id res chain seq x y z
N MET A 1 35.42 -50.17 44.99
CA MET A 1 36.77 -49.80 45.46
C MET A 1 37.66 -49.56 44.25
N LYS A 2 38.20 -48.32 44.14
CA LYS A 2 39.36 -47.86 43.33
C LYS A 2 39.22 -47.94 41.78
N ASN A 3 39.54 -46.94 40.97
CA ASN A 3 40.13 -45.61 41.18
C ASN A 3 39.94 -44.71 39.93
N HIS A 4 39.94 -43.40 40.17
CA HIS A 4 39.87 -42.27 39.25
C HIS A 4 41.17 -41.95 38.48
N LYS A 5 41.04 -41.17 37.37
CA LYS A 5 41.81 -40.00 36.87
C LYS A 5 41.72 -39.98 35.32
N LEU A 6 41.06 -39.07 34.59
CA LEU A 6 40.99 -37.60 34.52
C LEU A 6 42.13 -36.93 33.70
N PHE A 7 41.70 -36.15 32.68
CA PHE A 7 42.39 -35.19 31.79
C PHE A 7 43.25 -35.75 30.63
N LEU A 8 43.25 -35.23 29.39
CA LEU A 8 43.16 -33.84 28.93
C LEU A 8 42.60 -33.73 27.48
N THR A 9 41.98 -32.59 27.22
CA THR A 9 41.33 -32.04 26.00
C THR A 9 42.20 -31.94 24.72
N LEU A 10 41.56 -32.06 23.54
CA LEU A 10 41.82 -31.14 22.42
C LEU A 10 40.57 -30.95 21.54
N SER A 11 40.15 -29.70 21.47
CA SER A 11 39.08 -29.07 20.71
C SER A 11 39.29 -29.13 19.20
N LEU A 12 38.23 -29.41 18.43
CA LEU A 12 38.08 -28.82 17.09
C LEU A 12 36.62 -28.60 16.68
N LEU A 13 36.37 -27.33 16.39
CA LEU A 13 35.21 -26.66 15.83
C LEU A 13 34.79 -27.28 14.48
N VAL A 14 33.50 -27.63 14.28
CA VAL A 14 32.90 -27.67 12.93
C VAL A 14 31.50 -27.06 12.99
N VAL A 15 31.48 -25.77 12.62
CA VAL A 15 30.39 -24.95 12.10
C VAL A 15 29.61 -25.75 11.04
N GLY A 16 28.29 -25.90 11.12
CA GLY A 16 27.32 -24.86 10.78
C GLY A 16 26.84 -25.02 9.34
N MET A 17 25.59 -25.50 9.21
CA MET A 17 24.66 -25.38 8.07
C MET A 17 25.19 -24.72 6.79
N THR A 18 25.28 -25.50 5.71
CA THR A 18 25.32 -25.00 4.33
C THR A 18 24.33 -25.80 3.48
N VAL A 19 23.09 -25.32 3.40
CA VAL A 19 22.19 -25.68 2.29
C VAL A 19 22.47 -24.66 1.20
N MET A 20 23.31 -25.03 0.24
CA MET A 20 23.46 -24.26 -1.01
C MET A 20 22.43 -24.77 -2.01
N LEU A 21 21.42 -23.97 -2.27
CA LEU A 21 20.68 -24.00 -3.53
C LEU A 21 20.89 -22.65 -4.21
N VAL A 22 21.93 -22.59 -5.04
CA VAL A 22 22.04 -21.60 -6.10
C VAL A 22 21.23 -22.15 -7.26
N SER A 23 20.09 -21.52 -7.56
CA SER A 23 19.43 -21.65 -8.86
C SER A 23 19.63 -20.33 -9.59
N CYS A 24 20.51 -20.36 -10.59
CA CYS A 24 20.73 -19.28 -11.53
C CYS A 24 19.80 -19.52 -12.72
N GLY A 25 18.79 -18.67 -12.87
CA GLY A 25 17.93 -18.58 -14.05
C GLY A 25 17.67 -17.12 -14.29
N GLY A 26 18.38 -16.54 -15.27
CA GLY A 26 18.20 -15.15 -15.66
C GLY A 26 16.86 -14.96 -16.38
N ASP A 27 16.19 -13.88 -16.02
CA ASP A 27 15.39 -13.01 -16.88
C ASP A 27 15.21 -11.69 -16.10
N ASP A 28 15.10 -10.58 -16.82
CA ASP A 28 15.22 -9.19 -16.38
C ASP A 28 14.17 -8.73 -15.33
N GLU A 29 14.20 -9.28 -14.11
CA GLU A 29 13.37 -8.89 -12.97
C GLU A 29 14.14 -8.12 -11.88
N GLU A 30 15.40 -7.77 -12.12
CA GLU A 30 16.33 -7.24 -11.10
C GLU A 30 16.08 -5.77 -10.67
N ASN A 31 14.97 -5.15 -11.11
CA ASN A 31 14.64 -3.77 -10.76
C ASN A 31 13.19 -3.54 -10.28
N GLN A 32 12.44 -4.62 -10.03
CA GLN A 32 11.20 -4.52 -9.26
C GLN A 32 11.62 -4.34 -7.79
N PRO A 33 11.14 -3.31 -7.07
CA PRO A 33 11.46 -3.19 -5.66
C PRO A 33 10.95 -4.44 -4.94
N ILE A 34 11.86 -5.29 -4.47
CA ILE A 34 11.55 -6.29 -3.45
C ILE A 34 11.27 -5.48 -2.18
N ILE A 35 10.04 -5.01 -2.05
CA ILE A 35 9.54 -4.56 -0.77
C ILE A 35 9.40 -5.86 0.01
N CYS A 36 10.34 -6.12 0.91
CA CYS A 36 10.03 -6.88 2.09
C CYS A 36 8.83 -6.16 2.70
N ILE A 37 7.62 -6.65 2.44
CA ILE A 37 6.41 -6.23 3.12
C ILE A 37 6.79 -6.42 4.57
N MET A 38 7.11 -5.30 5.21
CA MET A 38 7.52 -5.25 6.60
C MET A 38 6.63 -6.22 7.33
N ASP A 39 7.26 -7.17 8.03
CA ASP A 39 6.59 -7.99 9.02
C ASP A 39 5.62 -7.07 9.77
N SER A 40 4.34 -7.34 9.58
CA SER A 40 3.19 -6.47 9.81
C SER A 40 3.34 -5.49 10.98
N MET A 41 3.52 -4.20 10.69
CA MET A 41 3.20 -3.11 11.63
C MET A 41 1.96 -2.34 11.17
N VAL A 42 0.94 -3.03 10.61
CA VAL A 42 -0.39 -2.42 10.51
C VAL A 42 -1.19 -2.95 11.68
N ASP A 43 -1.51 -2.07 12.62
CA ASP A 43 -2.34 -2.38 13.76
C ASP A 43 -3.81 -2.07 13.44
N MET A 44 -4.71 -2.84 14.02
CA MET A 44 -6.12 -2.48 14.11
C MET A 44 -6.37 -1.83 15.45
N THR A 45 -6.91 -0.60 15.46
CA THR A 45 -7.42 0.00 16.70
C THR A 45 -8.58 -0.81 17.26
N ASP A 46 -8.92 -0.59 18.54
CA ASP A 46 -10.12 -1.18 19.16
C ASP A 46 -11.41 -0.87 18.38
N ASP A 47 -11.47 0.32 17.76
CA ASP A 47 -12.57 0.75 16.88
C ASP A 47 -12.53 0.14 15.47
N GLY A 48 -11.62 -0.82 15.21
CA GLY A 48 -11.52 -1.51 13.93
C GLY A 48 -10.97 -0.65 12.79
N VAL A 49 -10.07 0.29 13.10
CA VAL A 49 -9.41 1.15 12.10
C VAL A 49 -7.96 0.71 11.91
N ALA A 50 -7.58 0.37 10.68
CA ALA A 50 -6.19 0.01 10.35
C ALA A 50 -5.27 1.24 10.38
N GLN A 51 -4.12 1.12 11.03
CA GLN A 51 -3.12 2.20 11.13
C GLN A 51 -1.67 1.69 11.19
N TRP A 52 -0.72 2.52 10.77
CA TRP A 52 0.69 2.33 11.12
C TRP A 52 0.97 2.95 12.51
N PRO A 53 1.33 2.14 13.53
CA PRO A 53 1.73 2.67 14.83
C PRO A 53 3.07 3.38 14.70
N GLY A 54 3.22 4.51 15.40
CA GLY A 54 4.49 5.24 15.46
C GLY A 54 4.95 5.87 14.13
N LEU A 55 4.04 6.06 13.18
CA LEU A 55 4.35 6.70 11.90
C LEU A 55 4.92 8.11 12.12
N THR A 56 6.01 8.43 11.42
CA THR A 56 6.57 9.79 11.42
C THR A 56 5.53 10.77 10.91
N LYS A 57 5.20 11.76 11.72
CA LYS A 57 4.23 12.80 11.36
C LYS A 57 4.76 13.64 10.20
N VAL A 58 3.86 13.91 9.26
CA VAL A 58 4.15 14.68 8.06
C VAL A 58 3.47 16.02 8.21
N SER A 59 4.26 17.09 8.03
CA SER A 59 3.69 18.42 8.11
C SER A 59 2.78 18.69 6.91
N LYS A 60 1.81 19.60 7.08
CA LYS A 60 0.94 20.06 6.01
C LYS A 60 1.76 20.66 4.87
N ALA A 61 2.80 21.42 5.16
CA ALA A 61 3.70 21.96 4.14
C ALA A 61 4.40 20.85 3.34
N THR A 62 4.86 19.79 4.02
CA THR A 62 5.44 18.60 3.37
C THR A 62 4.41 17.89 2.50
N PHE A 63 3.21 17.64 3.02
CA PHE A 63 2.11 17.06 2.25
C PHE A 63 1.77 17.91 1.01
N GLU A 64 1.61 19.22 1.16
CA GLU A 64 1.29 20.13 0.07
C GLU A 64 2.38 20.14 -1.02
N SER A 65 3.66 20.14 -0.62
CA SER A 65 4.77 20.15 -1.57
C SER A 65 5.02 18.83 -2.28
N GLN A 66 4.67 17.68 -1.68
CA GLN A 66 4.98 16.37 -2.22
C GLN A 66 3.79 15.64 -2.84
N ILE A 67 2.56 15.95 -2.43
CA ILE A 67 1.35 15.22 -2.85
C ILE A 67 0.47 16.04 -3.79
N ILE A 68 0.30 17.33 -3.51
CA ILE A 68 -0.63 18.19 -4.26
C ILE A 68 -0.06 18.49 -5.65
N GLY A 69 -0.95 18.47 -6.65
CA GLY A 69 -0.59 18.66 -8.05
C GLY A 69 -0.18 17.38 -8.76
N HIS A 70 -0.13 16.24 -8.06
CA HIS A 70 0.34 14.97 -8.59
C HIS A 70 -0.76 13.91 -8.70
N GLY A 71 -0.63 13.08 -9.75
CA GLY A 71 -1.38 11.84 -9.91
C GLY A 71 -0.62 10.67 -9.28
N TRP A 72 -1.33 9.73 -8.71
CA TRP A 72 -0.80 8.58 -7.98
C TRP A 72 -1.46 7.31 -8.53
N TYR A 73 -0.70 6.57 -9.33
CA TYR A 73 -1.12 5.31 -9.94
C TYR A 73 -0.91 4.18 -8.94
N CYS A 74 -1.96 3.42 -8.66
CA CYS A 74 -1.88 2.27 -7.76
C CYS A 74 -1.24 1.12 -8.53
N GLU A 75 0.00 0.77 -8.17
CA GLU A 75 0.72 -0.37 -8.75
C GLU A 75 0.23 -1.67 -8.10
N GLU A 76 0.13 -1.66 -6.77
CA GLU A 76 -0.19 -2.85 -5.99
C GLU A 76 -1.03 -2.51 -4.77
N SER A 77 -1.80 -3.50 -4.32
CA SER A 77 -2.62 -3.39 -3.12
C SER A 77 -2.71 -4.74 -2.42
N TYR A 78 -2.57 -4.69 -1.11
CA TYR A 78 -2.47 -5.82 -0.23
C TYR A 78 -3.54 -5.69 0.86
N ASN A 79 -4.35 -6.73 1.05
CA ASN A 79 -5.42 -6.67 2.05
C ASN A 79 -4.85 -6.72 3.46
N VAL A 80 -5.38 -5.91 4.36
CA VAL A 80 -5.08 -5.96 5.79
C VAL A 80 -6.02 -7.00 6.43
N LEU A 81 -5.43 -7.96 7.12
CA LEU A 81 -6.08 -8.99 7.92
C LEU A 81 -5.72 -8.80 9.39
N SER A 82 -6.46 -9.47 10.29
CA SER A 82 -6.22 -9.42 11.73
C SER A 82 -4.83 -9.90 12.18
N HIS A 83 -4.12 -10.64 11.33
CA HIS A 83 -2.81 -11.25 11.61
C HIS A 83 -1.73 -10.80 10.60
N GLY A 84 -1.96 -9.67 9.92
CA GLY A 84 -0.99 -9.06 9.01
C GLY A 84 -1.56 -8.76 7.63
N VAL A 85 -0.68 -8.56 6.66
CA VAL A 85 -1.03 -8.11 5.31
C VAL A 85 -0.90 -9.28 4.33
N PHE A 86 -1.92 -9.49 3.48
CA PHE A 86 -1.94 -10.55 2.48
C PHE A 86 -2.03 -9.98 1.05
N GLY A 87 -1.07 -10.36 0.21
CA GLY A 87 -0.96 -9.98 -1.20
C GLY A 87 0.44 -10.26 -1.78
N PRO A 88 0.75 -9.79 -3.01
CA PRO A 88 -0.03 -8.83 -3.78
C PRO A 88 -1.26 -9.46 -4.41
N SER A 89 -2.35 -8.70 -4.51
CA SER A 89 -3.40 -9.02 -5.49
C SER A 89 -2.94 -8.60 -6.89
N THR A 90 -1.79 -9.10 -7.36
CA THR A 90 -1.30 -8.82 -8.71
C THR A 90 -2.28 -9.43 -9.71
N SER A 91 -2.96 -8.55 -10.43
CA SER A 91 -4.01 -8.80 -11.42
C SER A 91 -5.41 -9.07 -10.84
N ARG A 92 -6.24 -8.02 -10.79
CA ARG A 92 -7.72 -8.16 -10.71
C ARG A 92 -8.33 -8.67 -12.03
N ARG A 93 -7.57 -9.43 -12.84
CA ARG A 93 -8.06 -9.99 -14.10
C ARG A 93 -9.09 -11.06 -13.75
N GLY A 94 -10.37 -10.74 -13.92
CA GLY A 94 -11.49 -11.63 -13.56
C GLY A 94 -12.06 -11.43 -12.16
N MET A 95 -11.69 -10.37 -11.42
CA MET A 95 -12.38 -10.00 -10.19
C MET A 95 -13.65 -9.20 -10.51
N TYR A 96 -14.79 -9.69 -10.02
CA TYR A 96 -16.04 -8.94 -9.98
C TYR A 96 -15.96 -7.89 -8.84
N GLY A 97 -16.45 -6.68 -9.07
CA GLY A 97 -16.52 -5.57 -8.12
C GLY A 97 -15.72 -4.31 -8.48
N VAL A 98 -15.29 -3.59 -7.45
CA VAL A 98 -14.52 -2.33 -7.56
C VAL A 98 -13.04 -2.65 -7.83
N GLY A 99 -12.37 -1.92 -8.72
CA GLY A 99 -10.95 -2.09 -9.09
C GLY A 99 -9.98 -1.31 -8.19
N PHE A 100 -8.71 -1.23 -8.59
CA PHE A 100 -7.78 -0.31 -7.94
C PHE A 100 -8.27 1.14 -8.08
N VAL A 101 -7.99 1.94 -7.07
CA VAL A 101 -8.30 3.36 -7.10
C VAL A 101 -7.00 4.09 -7.37
N HIS A 102 -6.99 4.94 -8.39
CA HIS A 102 -5.91 5.89 -8.61
C HIS A 102 -6.32 7.26 -8.09
N TYR A 103 -5.37 8.06 -7.65
CA TYR A 103 -5.70 9.36 -7.06
C TYR A 103 -5.05 10.50 -7.83
N TYR A 104 -5.70 11.67 -7.81
CA TYR A 104 -5.09 12.94 -8.11
C TYR A 104 -5.44 13.92 -7.00
N PHE A 105 -4.43 14.56 -6.41
CA PHE A 105 -4.63 15.56 -5.37
C PHE A 105 -4.53 16.96 -5.97
N ASP A 106 -5.64 17.69 -5.89
CA ASP A 106 -5.68 19.13 -6.07
C ASP A 106 -5.54 19.82 -4.71
N ARG A 107 -5.48 21.15 -4.69
CA ARG A 107 -5.34 21.92 -3.45
C ARG A 107 -6.50 21.70 -2.48
N ASP A 108 -7.71 21.60 -3.00
CA ASP A 108 -8.96 21.58 -2.22
C ASP A 108 -9.77 20.28 -2.38
N SER A 109 -9.34 19.41 -3.29
CA SER A 109 -10.10 18.23 -3.66
C SER A 109 -9.20 17.07 -4.06
N VAL A 110 -9.69 15.86 -3.79
CA VAL A 110 -9.09 14.62 -4.24
C VAL A 110 -9.99 14.02 -5.32
N THR A 111 -9.39 13.61 -6.42
CA THR A 111 -10.06 12.85 -7.48
C THR A 111 -9.67 11.39 -7.37
N SER A 112 -10.65 10.52 -7.17
CA SER A 112 -10.49 9.06 -7.17
C SER A 112 -10.94 8.52 -8.52
N PHE A 113 -10.03 7.91 -9.27
CA PHE A 113 -10.33 7.20 -10.52
C PHE A 113 -10.59 5.74 -10.21
N VAL A 114 -11.80 5.27 -10.50
CA VAL A 114 -12.35 4.01 -9.99
C VAL A 114 -12.86 3.17 -11.15
N TYR A 115 -12.55 1.87 -11.09
CA TYR A 115 -13.26 0.86 -11.89
C TYR A 115 -14.36 0.21 -11.05
N ASN A 116 -15.52 -0.04 -11.63
CA ASN A 116 -16.64 -0.75 -11.02
C ASN A 116 -17.43 -1.50 -12.09
N ASP A 117 -17.38 -2.83 -12.06
CA ASP A 117 -18.03 -3.69 -13.03
C ASP A 117 -19.57 -3.60 -13.01
N ALA A 118 -20.18 -3.34 -11.85
CA ALA A 118 -21.61 -3.07 -11.74
C ALA A 118 -22.03 -1.80 -12.47
N ARG A 119 -21.06 -0.92 -12.79
CA ARG A 119 -21.22 0.24 -13.66
C ARG A 119 -20.65 0.03 -15.06
N GLY A 120 -20.43 -1.22 -15.48
CA GLY A 120 -19.89 -1.59 -16.80
C GLY A 120 -20.60 -0.94 -17.98
N PHE A 121 -21.92 -0.72 -17.85
CA PHE A 121 -22.74 -0.03 -18.84
C PHE A 121 -22.40 1.47 -19.02
N GLN A 122 -21.65 2.07 -18.09
CA GLN A 122 -21.15 3.44 -18.15
C GLN A 122 -19.63 3.42 -18.38
N ASN A 123 -19.20 3.73 -19.60
CA ASN A 123 -17.78 3.86 -19.94
C ASN A 123 -16.94 2.62 -19.54
N GLY A 124 -17.48 1.42 -19.76
CA GLY A 124 -16.81 0.16 -19.43
C GLY A 124 -16.54 -0.03 -17.94
N GLY A 125 -17.29 0.66 -17.07
CA GLY A 125 -17.08 0.63 -15.63
C GLY A 125 -15.98 1.57 -15.15
N LEU A 126 -15.41 2.43 -16.00
CA LEU A 126 -14.42 3.42 -15.61
C LEU A 126 -15.09 4.77 -15.31
N GLY A 127 -14.87 5.30 -14.12
CA GLY A 127 -15.35 6.64 -13.75
C GLY A 127 -14.52 7.29 -12.65
N TYR A 128 -14.91 8.50 -12.28
CA TYR A 128 -14.22 9.23 -11.22
C TYR A 128 -15.19 9.86 -10.23
N VAL A 129 -14.69 10.06 -9.02
CA VAL A 129 -15.34 10.84 -7.97
C VAL A 129 -14.40 11.96 -7.58
N ARG A 130 -14.93 13.18 -7.41
CA ARG A 130 -14.15 14.33 -6.93
C ARG A 130 -14.80 14.86 -5.67
N ASP A 131 -14.07 14.78 -4.55
CA ASP A 131 -14.54 15.21 -3.25
C ASP A 131 -13.61 16.26 -2.65
N ALA A 132 -14.16 17.15 -1.84
CA ALA A 132 -13.36 18.00 -0.96
C ALA A 132 -12.72 17.13 0.14
N TYR A 133 -11.48 17.46 0.51
CA TYR A 133 -10.78 16.74 1.57
C TYR A 133 -10.13 17.67 2.59
N THR A 134 -9.82 17.12 3.76
CA THR A 134 -8.92 17.72 4.75
C THR A 134 -7.73 16.79 5.00
N TYR A 135 -6.59 17.37 5.35
CA TYR A 135 -5.41 16.63 5.78
C TYR A 135 -5.19 16.86 7.27
N ASP A 136 -4.92 15.78 8.01
CA ASP A 136 -4.63 15.80 9.43
C ASP A 136 -3.18 15.32 9.68
N GLU A 137 -2.35 16.21 10.21
CA GLU A 137 -0.93 15.95 10.53
C GLU A 137 -0.77 15.02 11.74
N THR A 138 -1.83 14.80 12.53
CA THR A 138 -1.75 13.97 13.73
C THR A 138 -1.65 12.49 13.42
N ASP A 139 -2.27 12.04 12.32
CA ASP A 139 -2.27 10.66 11.85
C ASP A 139 -1.80 10.51 10.39
N ASN A 140 -1.40 11.60 9.72
CA ASN A 140 -1.12 11.68 8.29
C ASN A 140 -2.32 11.30 7.41
N GLY A 141 -3.54 11.55 7.89
CA GLY A 141 -4.77 11.12 7.26
C GLY A 141 -5.31 12.13 6.24
N VAL A 142 -5.78 11.62 5.10
CA VAL A 142 -6.63 12.33 4.16
C VAL A 142 -8.08 11.95 4.47
N TYR A 143 -8.93 12.94 4.74
CA TYR A 143 -10.31 12.75 5.14
C TYR A 143 -11.29 13.33 4.13
N VAL A 144 -12.32 12.55 3.79
CA VAL A 144 -13.44 12.96 2.92
C VAL A 144 -14.74 12.76 3.69
N GLY A 145 -15.54 13.83 3.85
CA GLY A 145 -16.81 13.76 4.57
C GLY A 145 -16.68 13.26 6.02
N GLY A 146 -15.56 13.59 6.69
CA GLY A 146 -15.26 13.16 8.06
C GLY A 146 -14.78 11.71 8.21
N ARG A 147 -14.59 10.98 7.11
CA ARG A 147 -14.07 9.60 7.11
C ARG A 147 -12.66 9.57 6.53
N ARG A 148 -11.75 8.80 7.14
CA ARG A 148 -10.39 8.63 6.63
C ARG A 148 -10.44 7.87 5.31
N LEU A 149 -10.04 8.54 4.22
CA LEU A 149 -9.87 7.95 2.90
C LEU A 149 -8.54 7.19 2.85
N LEU A 150 -7.45 7.86 3.26
CA LEU A 150 -6.10 7.31 3.28
C LEU A 150 -5.40 7.67 4.59
N GLN A 151 -4.56 6.78 5.11
CA GLN A 151 -3.44 7.15 5.99
C GLN A 151 -2.15 7.08 5.16
N LEU A 152 -1.38 8.16 5.10
CA LEU A 152 -0.21 8.26 4.22
C LEU A 152 1.10 7.97 4.96
N SER A 153 1.93 7.10 4.38
CA SER A 153 3.32 6.91 4.77
C SER A 153 4.23 7.48 3.69
N LEU A 154 4.91 8.59 4.02
CA LEU A 154 5.90 9.22 3.14
C LEU A 154 7.30 8.61 3.28
N SER A 155 7.48 7.61 4.16
CA SER A 155 8.75 6.90 4.36
C SER A 155 9.26 6.23 3.07
N GLY A 156 8.35 5.96 2.13
CA GLY A 156 8.65 5.43 0.80
C GLY A 156 9.05 6.46 -0.26
N LEU A 157 9.01 7.76 0.05
CA LEU A 157 9.42 8.85 -0.85
C LEU A 157 10.92 9.13 -0.79
N ALA A 158 11.76 8.11 -0.52
CA ALA A 158 13.22 8.27 -0.54
C ALA A 158 13.74 8.85 -1.88
N ASP A 159 12.98 8.66 -2.97
CA ASP A 159 13.22 9.26 -4.30
C ASP A 159 12.04 10.10 -4.84
N GLY A 160 11.02 10.41 -4.01
CA GLY A 160 9.84 11.18 -4.44
C GLY A 160 8.87 10.46 -5.40
N ARG A 161 9.12 9.19 -5.75
CA ARG A 161 8.37 8.47 -6.79
C ARG A 161 7.25 7.57 -6.28
N TYR A 162 7.28 7.16 -5.03
CA TYR A 162 6.31 6.21 -4.47
C TYR A 162 5.66 6.70 -3.18
N LEU A 163 4.34 6.57 -3.11
CA LEU A 163 3.51 6.86 -1.95
C LEU A 163 2.91 5.55 -1.43
N TYR A 164 2.96 5.34 -0.13
CA TYR A 164 2.35 4.19 0.52
C TYR A 164 1.14 4.69 1.31
N ALA A 165 0.02 3.98 1.23
CA ALA A 165 -1.16 4.35 2.02
C ALA A 165 -1.94 3.14 2.52
N ILE A 166 -2.51 3.27 3.72
CA ILE A 166 -3.61 2.42 4.15
C ILE A 166 -4.90 3.04 3.62
N GLU A 167 -5.73 2.26 2.93
CA GLU A 167 -7.01 2.69 2.37
C GLU A 167 -8.17 1.80 2.82
N GLY A 168 -9.33 2.40 3.05
CA GLY A 168 -10.59 1.66 3.24
C GLY A 168 -11.12 1.18 1.88
N LYS A 169 -11.12 -0.12 1.63
CA LYS A 169 -11.50 -0.75 0.36
C LYS A 169 -12.99 -1.06 0.23
N GLY A 170 -13.72 -1.07 1.34
CA GLY A 170 -15.13 -1.43 1.35
C GLY A 170 -15.63 -1.77 2.73
N THR A 171 -16.87 -2.27 2.78
CA THR A 171 -17.53 -2.66 4.03
C THR A 171 -17.93 -4.12 3.92
N HIS A 172 -17.53 -4.92 4.90
CA HIS A 172 -17.99 -6.29 5.05
C HIS A 172 -19.49 -6.32 5.39
N SER A 173 -20.13 -7.48 5.24
CA SER A 173 -21.57 -7.64 5.50
C SER A 173 -21.96 -7.36 6.95
N ASP A 174 -21.02 -7.44 7.88
CA ASP A 174 -21.20 -7.12 9.31
C ASP A 174 -21.02 -5.63 9.63
N GLY A 175 -20.72 -4.79 8.62
CA GLY A 175 -20.51 -3.35 8.78
C GLY A 175 -19.07 -2.93 9.05
N SER A 176 -18.15 -3.88 9.26
CA SER A 176 -16.72 -3.58 9.44
C SER A 176 -16.06 -3.13 8.12
N ILE A 177 -14.99 -2.33 8.19
CA ILE A 177 -14.29 -1.82 7.01
C ILE A 177 -13.18 -2.80 6.62
N ALA A 178 -13.14 -3.18 5.34
CA ALA A 178 -11.99 -3.87 4.76
C ALA A 178 -10.89 -2.85 4.46
N TYR A 179 -9.67 -3.08 4.93
CA TYR A 179 -8.53 -2.22 4.65
C TYR A 179 -7.52 -2.86 3.72
N ALA A 180 -6.74 -2.03 3.03
CA ALA A 180 -5.59 -2.46 2.28
C ALA A 180 -4.41 -1.51 2.46
N VAL A 181 -3.20 -2.02 2.35
CA VAL A 181 -2.00 -1.23 2.10
C VAL A 181 -1.78 -1.19 0.60
N SER A 182 -1.68 0.02 0.04
CA SER A 182 -1.49 0.25 -1.38
C SER A 182 -0.22 1.03 -1.66
N ILE A 183 0.44 0.64 -2.75
CA ILE A 183 1.66 1.26 -3.25
C ILE A 183 1.28 2.05 -4.49
N PHE A 184 1.56 3.34 -4.45
CA PHE A 184 1.29 4.25 -5.53
C PHE A 184 2.58 4.77 -6.13
N ARG A 185 2.68 4.77 -7.45
CA ARG A 185 3.72 5.49 -8.18
C ARG A 185 3.19 6.85 -8.64
N GLN A 186 4.01 7.88 -8.56
CA GLN A 186 3.69 9.17 -9.14
C GLN A 186 3.54 9.05 -10.66
N MET A 187 2.40 9.51 -11.18
CA MET A 187 2.12 9.56 -12.61
C MET A 187 2.94 10.65 -13.29
N SER A 188 3.45 10.35 -14.47
CA SER A 188 3.89 11.38 -15.41
C SER A 188 2.70 12.24 -15.89
N PRO A 189 2.95 13.45 -16.43
CA PRO A 189 1.89 14.28 -17.00
C PRO A 189 1.09 13.59 -18.11
N GLY A 190 1.75 12.72 -18.89
CA GLY A 190 1.12 11.92 -19.95
C GLY A 190 0.16 10.88 -19.40
N GLU A 191 0.59 10.12 -18.39
CA GLU A 191 -0.26 9.11 -17.71
C GLU A 191 -1.46 9.76 -17.03
N LEU A 192 -1.26 10.87 -16.30
CA LEU A 192 -2.37 11.59 -15.66
C LEU A 192 -3.37 12.10 -16.69
N SER A 193 -2.89 12.62 -17.82
CA SER A 193 -3.76 13.06 -18.92
C SER A 193 -4.53 11.89 -19.54
N ALA A 194 -3.89 10.72 -19.68
CA ALA A 194 -4.55 9.52 -20.19
C ALA A 194 -5.63 9.00 -19.23
N ILE A 195 -5.33 8.91 -17.94
CA ILE A 195 -6.31 8.49 -16.92
C ILE A 195 -7.52 9.43 -16.89
N ARG A 196 -7.32 10.75 -16.93
CA ARG A 196 -8.43 11.71 -16.98
C ARG A 196 -9.33 11.55 -18.20
N ARG A 197 -8.77 11.12 -19.35
CA ARG A 197 -9.56 10.81 -20.55
C ARG A 197 -10.29 9.47 -20.43
N ASN A 198 -9.63 8.45 -19.90
CA ASN A 198 -10.18 7.10 -19.81
C ASN A 198 -11.29 7.01 -18.75
N TYR A 199 -11.11 7.65 -17.61
CA TYR A 199 -12.09 7.72 -16.52
C TYR A 199 -12.90 9.01 -16.65
N SER A 200 -13.60 9.21 -17.77
CA SER A 200 -14.25 10.49 -18.11
C SER A 200 -15.66 10.68 -17.53
N VAL A 201 -16.26 9.62 -16.97
CA VAL A 201 -17.60 9.68 -16.38
C VAL A 201 -17.52 10.03 -14.90
N ARG A 202 -18.14 11.14 -14.51
CA ARG A 202 -18.27 11.51 -13.10
C ARG A 202 -19.38 10.69 -12.44
N TRP A 203 -19.05 9.98 -11.37
CA TRP A 203 -20.03 9.18 -10.63
C TRP A 203 -20.61 9.88 -9.41
N ARG A 204 -19.88 10.86 -8.88
CA ARG A 204 -20.27 11.73 -7.77
C ARG A 204 -19.42 13.00 -7.79
#